data_AF-A0A395M2A6-F1
#
_entry.id   AF-A0A395M2A6-F1
#
_cell.length_a   1.000
_cell.length_b   1.000
_cell.length_c   1.000
_cell.angle_alpha   90.00
_cell.angle_beta   90.00
_cell.angle_gamma   90.00
#
_symmetry.space_group_name_H-M   'P 1'
#
loop_
_entity.id
_entity.type
_entity.pdbx_description
1 polymer ?
#
loop_
_entity_poly.entity_id
_entity_poly.type
_entity_poly.pdbx_seq_one_letter_code
_entity_poly.pdbx_strand_id
1 'polypeptide(L)' 'MKVLFGAAWAVLCKDLLLEMRTRYGINTIVLFVLISVALTLFSLAGEVLRQEIIAALFWNTVFFAAMVALQRGF' A
#
# COMPACT_ATOMS: atom_id res chain seq x y z
N MET A 1 -28.80 10.25 12.08
CA MET A 1 -27.36 9.94 12.32
C MET A 1 -27.08 8.44 12.48
N LYS A 2 -27.80 7.69 13.35
CA LYS A 2 -27.59 6.23 13.54
C LYS A 2 -27.74 5.40 12.25
N VAL A 3 -28.71 5.74 11.39
CA VAL A 3 -28.94 5.04 10.11
C VAL A 3 -27.77 5.24 9.13
N LEU A 4 -27.15 6.42 9.11
CA LEU A 4 -26.00 6.72 8.25
C LEU A 4 -24.77 5.90 8.65
N PHE A 5 -24.53 5.71 9.95
CA PHE A 5 -23.44 4.84 10.44
C PHE A 5 -23.68 3.38 10.04
N GLY A 6 -24.91 2.87 10.15
CA GLY A 6 -25.24 1.52 9.71
C GLY A 6 -25.06 1.33 8.19
N ALA A 7 -25.44 2.33 7.39
CA ALA A 7 -25.25 2.31 5.94
C ALA A 7 -23.77 2.38 5.55
N ALA A 8 -22.97 3.25 6.19
CA ALA A 8 -21.54 3.35 5.95
C ALA A 8 -20.81 2.04 6.29
N TRP A 9 -21.20 1.39 7.39
CA TRP A 9 -20.67 0.08 7.76
C TRP A 9 -21.02 -1.01 6.74
N ALA A 10 -22.26 -1.03 6.25
CA ALA A 10 -22.70 -1.98 5.24
C ALA A 10 -21.92 -1.82 3.92
N VAL A 11 -21.65 -0.58 3.49
CA VAL A 11 -20.83 -0.28 2.30
C VAL A 11 -19.38 -0.74 2.53
N LEU A 12 -18.79 -0.40 3.68
CA LEU A 12 -17.42 -0.81 4.01
C LEU A 12 -17.25 -2.34 4.03
N CYS A 13 -18.19 -3.07 4.65
CA CYS A 13 -18.16 -4.54 4.64
C CYS A 13 -18.29 -5.12 3.23
N LYS A 14 -19.18 -4.55 2.40
CA LYS A 14 -19.34 -4.97 1.01
C LYS A 14 -18.05 -4.78 0.23
N ASP A 15 -17.42 -3.61 0.32
CA ASP A 15 -16.23 -3.28 -0.44
C ASP A 15 -15.01 -4.11 0.02
N LEU A 16 -14.86 -4.36 1.31
CA LEU A 16 -13.83 -5.27 1.84
C LEU A 16 -14.00 -6.71 1.32
N LEU A 17 -15.22 -7.23 1.28
CA LEU A 17 -15.50 -8.56 0.75
C LEU A 17 -15.20 -8.66 -0.75
N LEU A 18 -15.54 -7.62 -1.51
CA LEU A 18 -15.23 -7.54 -2.95
C LEU A 18 -13.72 -7.52 -3.18
N GLU A 19 -13.00 -6.69 -2.42
CA GLU A 19 -11.54 -6.57 -2.48
C GLU A 19 -10.85 -7.90 -2.09
N MET A 20 -11.33 -8.60 -1.06
CA MET A 20 -10.80 -9.91 -0.67
C MET A 20 -11.03 -11.00 -1.72
N ARG A 21 -12.12 -10.92 -2.48
CA ARG A 21 -12.45 -11.88 -3.54
C ARG A 21 -11.61 -11.65 -4.80
N THR A 22 -11.46 -10.40 -5.23
CA THR A 22 -10.67 -10.06 -6.43
C THR A 22 -9.17 -10.04 -6.12
N ARG A 23 -8.79 -9.78 -4.86
CA ARG A 23 -7.41 -9.63 -4.36
C ARG A 23 -6.58 -8.64 -5.15
N TYR A 24 -7.21 -7.79 -5.95
CA TYR A 24 -6.51 -7.04 -6.98
C TYR A 24 -5.74 -5.87 -6.38
N GLY A 25 -6.32 -5.13 -5.42
CA GLY A 25 -5.70 -3.99 -4.75
C GLY A 25 -4.56 -4.45 -3.87
N ILE A 26 -4.83 -5.42 -3.01
CA ILE A 26 -3.81 -6.01 -2.14
C ILE A 26 -2.64 -6.55 -2.96
N ASN A 27 -2.89 -7.34 -4.02
CA ASN A 27 -1.81 -7.87 -4.85
C ASN A 27 -0.99 -6.76 -5.53
N THR A 28 -1.63 -5.68 -5.98
CA THR A 28 -0.93 -4.58 -6.64
C THR A 28 -0.01 -3.83 -5.66
N ILE A 29 -0.51 -3.54 -4.45
CA ILE A 29 0.28 -2.87 -3.40
C ILE A 29 1.45 -3.76 -2.96
N VAL A 30 1.18 -5.05 -2.75
CA VAL A 30 2.22 -6.03 -2.37
C VAL A 30 3.29 -6.12 -3.45
N LEU A 31 2.90 -6.24 -4.73
CA LEU A 31 3.85 -6.29 -5.84
C LEU A 31 4.66 -4.99 -5.96
N PHE A 32 4.03 -3.83 -5.80
CA PHE A 32 4.73 -2.55 -5.81
C PHE A 32 5.82 -2.48 -4.73
N VAL A 33 5.46 -2.81 -3.48
CA VAL A 33 6.40 -2.79 -2.34
C VAL A 33 7.54 -3.79 -2.58
N LEU A 34 7.22 -5.02 -2.99
CA LEU A 34 8.22 -6.05 -3.26
C LEU A 34 9.22 -5.63 -4.33
N ILE A 35 8.74 -5.13 -5.47
CA ILE A 35 9.60 -4.72 -6.59
C ILE A 35 10.43 -3.50 -6.20
N SER A 36 9.82 -2.51 -5.54
CA SER A 36 10.52 -1.30 -5.09
C SER A 36 11.66 -1.64 -4.12
N VAL A 37 11.41 -2.48 -3.11
CA VAL A 37 12.42 -2.88 -2.13
C VAL A 37 13.49 -3.75 -2.78
N ALA A 38 13.11 -4.73 -3.60
CA ALA A 38 14.07 -5.59 -4.30
C ALA A 38 15.00 -4.79 -5.20
N LEU A 39 14.46 -3.86 -6.01
CA LEU A 39 15.27 -2.99 -6.86
C LEU A 39 16.21 -2.11 -6.04
N THR A 40 15.72 -1.52 -4.95
CA THR A 40 16.54 -0.72 -4.03
C THR A 40 17.70 -1.53 -3.44
N LEU A 41 17.43 -2.76 -2.98
CA LEU A 41 18.43 -3.67 -2.43
C LEU A 41 19.48 -4.07 -3.48
N PHE A 42 19.05 -4.39 -4.71
CA PHE A 42 19.96 -4.74 -5.79
C PHE A 42 20.80 -3.55 -6.28
N SER A 43 20.21 -2.35 -6.37
CA SER A 43 20.91 -1.14 -6.81
C SER A 43 21.95 -0.66 -5.81
N LEU A 44 21.75 -0.89 -4.51
CA LEU A 44 22.62 -0.44 -3.42
C LEU A 44 23.45 -1.58 -2.83
N ALA A 45 23.51 -2.74 -3.50
CA ALA A 45 24.16 -3.93 -2.99
C ALA A 45 25.63 -3.66 -2.64
N GLY A 46 25.97 -3.79 -1.35
CA GLY A 46 27.34 -3.64 -0.84
C GLY A 46 27.67 -2.25 -0.27
N GLU A 47 26.76 -1.28 -0.35
CA GLU A 47 26.97 0.03 0.28
C GLU A 47 26.45 0.09 1.72
N VAL A 48 27.21 0.73 2.61
CA VAL A 48 26.75 1.05 3.96
C VAL A 48 25.96 2.35 3.91
N LEU A 49 24.63 2.24 3.93
CA LEU A 49 23.75 3.41 3.86
C LEU A 49 23.67 4.10 5.21
N ARG A 50 23.75 5.44 5.19
CA ARG A 50 23.45 6.25 6.36
C ARG A 50 21.97 6.11 6.72
N GLN A 51 21.67 6.11 8.02
CA GLN A 51 20.30 5.93 8.53
C GLN A 51 19.28 6.92 7.96
N GLU A 52 19.71 8.14 7.65
CA GLU A 52 18.92 9.19 6.98
C GLU A 52 18.40 8.73 5.60
N ILE A 53 19.25 8.05 4.82
CA ILE A 53 18.92 7.54 3.48
C ILE A 53 17.94 6.37 3.59
N ILE A 54 18.17 5.47 4.57
CA ILE A 54 17.27 4.34 4.84
C ILE A 54 15.87 4.84 5.23
N ALA A 55 15.80 5.87 6.08
CA ALA A 55 14.54 6.49 6.47
C ALA A 55 13.84 7.14 5.27
N ALA A 56 14.58 7.84 4.41
CA ALA A 56 14.03 8.42 3.20
C ALA A 56 13.47 7.35 2.25
N LEU A 57 14.20 6.27 2.01
CA LEU A 57 13.77 5.15 1.17
C LEU A 57 12.51 4.48 1.73
N PHE A 58 12.47 4.23 3.04
CA PHE A 58 11.31 3.66 3.71
C PHE A 58 10.06 4.53 3.52
N TRP A 59 10.16 5.82 3.85
CA TRP A 59 9.02 6.73 3.73
C TRP A 59 8.59 6.94 2.28
N ASN A 60 9.53 6.93 1.34
CA ASN A 60 9.23 6.98 -0.08
C ASN A 60 8.41 5.76 -0.53
N THR A 61 8.84 4.55 -0.17
CA THR A 61 8.11 3.32 -0.48
C THR A 61 6.71 3.31 0.16
N VAL A 62 6.58 3.74 1.42
CA VAL A 62 5.28 3.85 2.12
C VAL A 62 4.37 4.86 1.42
N PHE A 63 4.90 6.03 1.06
CA PHE A 63 4.13 7.09 0.40
C PHE A 63 3.58 6.64 -0.95
N PHE A 64 4.42 6.05 -1.81
CA PHE A 64 3.98 5.55 -3.10
C PHE A 64 3.03 4.34 -2.97
N ALA A 65 3.25 3.46 -2.00
CA ALA A 65 2.31 2.37 -1.72
C ALA A 65 0.92 2.90 -1.33
N ALA A 66 0.86 3.97 -0.52
CA ALA A 66 -0.39 4.64 -0.17
C ALA A 66 -1.04 5.30 -1.40
N MET A 67 -0.27 5.91 -2.31
CA MET A 67 -0.81 6.47 -3.56
C MET A 67 -1.41 5.39 -4.47
N VAL A 68 -0.74 4.24 -4.60
CA VAL A 68 -1.22 3.08 -5.36
C VAL A 68 -2.54 2.55 -4.77
N ALA A 69 -2.68 2.58 -3.44
CA ALA A 69 -3.92 2.22 -2.76
C ALA A 69 -5.05 3.25 -2.99
N LEU A 70 -4.72 4.55 -3.02
CA LEU A 70 -5.68 5.66 -3.10
C LEU A 70 -6.39 5.73 -4.46
N GLN A 71 -5.71 5.36 -5.55
CA GLN A 71 -6.29 5.38 -6.92
C GLN A 71 -7.51 4.46 -7.08
N ARG A 72 -7.79 3.61 -6.09
CA ARG A 72 -8.93 2.67 -6.07
C ARG A 72 -10.04 3.07 -5.10
N GLY A 73 -9.91 4.22 -4.45
CA GLY A 73 -10.99 4.78 -3.64
C GLY A 73 -12.08 5.35 -4.54
N PHE A 74 -13.16 4.57 -4.69
CA PHE A 74 -14.43 4.83 -5.42
C PHE A 74 -14.45 4.48 -6.91
#